data_AF-A0A969X483-F1
#
_entry.id   AF-A0A969X483-F1
#
_cell.length_a   1.000
_cell.length_b   1.000
_cell.length_c   1.000
_cell.angle_alpha   90.00
_cell.angle_beta   90.00
_cell.angle_gamma   90.00
#
_symmetry.space_group_name_H-M   'P 1'
#
loop_
_entity.id
_entity.type
_entity.pdbx_description
1 polymer ?
#
loop_
_entity_poly.entity_id
_entity_poly.type
_entity_poly.pdbx_seq_one_letter_code
_entity_poly.pdbx_strand_id
1 'polypeptide(L)'
;MRFILSFVFGFISLISFSQTISVLSFERKDNDLDARVYAPVKDQNGDVAALIKIETTETNFEFEGGSLGIVKAEKKTGEYWVYVPWGLQRITIKHPQLGILRDYVFPEKIDKATVYIMKLSTAKLITTIEEPEILTQWLVITSEPSGASIYIDDKPVGQTPFSREFATGKYQYRLELPMYHPEAGIFNLDASSDKHRIE
;
A
#
# COMPACT_ATOMS: atom_id res chain seq x y z
N MET A 1 -59.61 16.33 -23.81
CA MET A 1 -58.44 15.42 -23.77
C MET A 1 -57.81 15.52 -22.38
N ARG A 2 -57.64 14.40 -21.66
CA ARG A 2 -57.08 14.35 -20.30
C ARG A 2 -55.59 14.00 -20.38
N PHE A 3 -54.73 14.83 -19.78
CA PHE A 3 -53.31 14.51 -19.62
C PHE A 3 -53.13 13.69 -18.34
N ILE A 4 -52.56 12.49 -18.46
CA ILE A 4 -52.18 11.62 -17.34
C ILE A 4 -50.70 11.86 -17.07
N LEU A 5 -50.39 12.27 -15.84
CA LEU A 5 -49.03 12.43 -15.34
C LEU A 5 -48.62 11.13 -14.62
N SER A 6 -47.76 10.32 -15.25
CA SER A 6 -47.22 9.11 -14.63
C SER A 6 -45.88 9.41 -13.95
N PHE A 7 -45.80 9.18 -12.63
CA PHE A 7 -44.54 9.18 -11.89
C PHE A 7 -43.91 7.78 -11.95
N VAL A 8 -42.78 7.66 -12.64
CA VAL A 8 -41.93 6.46 -12.59
C VAL A 8 -40.98 6.63 -11.40
N PHE A 9 -41.21 5.89 -10.32
CA PHE A 9 -40.24 5.75 -9.24
C PHE A 9 -39.14 4.80 -9.69
N GLY A 10 -38.01 5.36 -10.13
CA GLY A 10 -36.79 4.60 -10.40
C GLY A 10 -36.22 4.04 -9.09
N PHE A 11 -36.16 2.71 -8.98
CA PHE A 11 -35.46 2.02 -7.90
C PHE A 11 -33.96 2.25 -8.11
N ILE A 12 -33.36 3.18 -7.37
CA ILE A 12 -31.89 3.31 -7.33
C ILE A 12 -31.37 2.11 -6.54
N SER A 13 -30.78 1.14 -7.24
CA SER A 13 -30.01 0.09 -6.59
C SER A 13 -28.79 0.72 -5.94
N LEU A 14 -28.81 0.83 -4.61
CA LEU A 14 -27.63 1.14 -3.82
C LEU A 14 -26.66 -0.04 -3.99
N ILE A 15 -25.59 0.18 -4.76
CA ILE A 15 -24.45 -0.73 -4.80
C ILE A 15 -23.76 -0.63 -3.43
N SER A 16 -24.02 -1.60 -2.56
CA SER A 16 -23.29 -1.74 -1.29
C SER A 16 -21.88 -2.25 -1.59
N PHE A 17 -20.90 -1.36 -1.52
CA PHE A 17 -19.50 -1.76 -1.45
C PHE A 17 -19.26 -2.40 -0.08
N SER A 18 -19.05 -3.71 -0.05
CA SER A 18 -18.57 -4.38 1.16
C SER A 18 -17.11 -4.00 1.35
N GLN A 19 -16.82 -3.23 2.40
CA GLN A 19 -15.45 -3.07 2.86
C GLN A 19 -15.09 -4.32 3.65
N THR A 20 -13.94 -4.92 3.35
CA THR A 20 -13.42 -6.08 4.08
C THR A 20 -12.29 -5.63 5.01
N ILE A 21 -12.23 -6.20 6.22
CA ILE A 21 -11.09 -6.02 7.15
C ILE A 21 -9.90 -6.84 6.65
N SER A 22 -8.71 -6.25 6.66
CA SER A 22 -7.44 -6.97 6.54
C SER A 22 -6.43 -6.46 7.57
N VAL A 23 -5.34 -7.19 7.77
CA VAL A 23 -4.21 -6.75 8.60
C VAL A 23 -3.15 -6.14 7.69
N LEU A 24 -2.82 -4.88 7.95
CA LEU A 24 -1.76 -4.15 7.24
C LEU A 24 -0.38 -4.54 7.78
N SER A 25 -0.22 -4.56 9.10
CA SER A 25 1.02 -5.00 9.75
C SER A 25 0.75 -5.59 11.13
N PHE A 26 1.70 -6.42 11.58
CA PHE A 26 1.74 -6.98 12.93
C PHE A 26 3.19 -6.98 13.41
N GLU A 27 3.47 -6.26 14.50
CA GLU A 27 4.83 -6.02 14.98
C GLU A 27 4.91 -6.20 16.50
N ARG A 28 5.84 -7.03 16.95
CA ARG A 28 6.25 -7.09 18.36
C ARG A 28 6.93 -5.79 18.81
N LYS A 29 6.63 -5.33 20.03
CA LYS A 29 7.20 -4.13 20.67
C LYS A 29 7.77 -4.46 22.05
N ASP A 30 9.02 -4.93 22.07
CA ASP A 30 9.69 -5.29 23.34
C ASP A 30 9.93 -4.10 24.29
N ASN A 31 10.02 -2.88 23.75
CA ASN A 31 10.19 -1.66 24.54
C ASN A 31 8.89 -1.14 25.16
N ASP A 32 7.73 -1.67 24.74
CA ASP A 32 6.44 -1.31 25.31
C ASP A 32 6.14 -2.21 26.50
N LEU A 33 6.06 -1.60 27.68
CA LEU A 33 5.94 -2.30 28.96
C LEU A 33 4.49 -2.44 29.44
N ASP A 34 3.48 -2.07 28.65
CA ASP A 34 2.10 -2.04 29.11
C ASP A 34 1.59 -3.40 29.59
N ALA A 35 1.84 -4.47 28.82
CA ALA A 35 1.45 -5.82 29.22
C ALA A 35 2.14 -6.30 30.51
N ARG A 36 3.32 -5.75 30.82
CA ARG A 36 4.22 -6.25 31.87
C ARG A 36 4.12 -5.46 33.16
N VAL A 37 3.97 -4.14 33.06
CA VAL A 37 4.13 -3.21 34.18
C VAL A 37 2.90 -2.33 34.34
N TYR A 38 2.48 -1.62 33.30
CA TYR A 38 1.49 -0.54 33.44
C TYR A 38 0.04 -1.03 33.43
N ALA A 39 -0.26 -2.11 32.71
CA ALA A 39 -1.60 -2.67 32.60
C ALA A 39 -1.60 -4.21 32.48
N PRO A 40 -0.96 -4.95 33.40
CA PRO A 40 -0.93 -6.41 33.34
C PRO A 40 -2.31 -7.01 33.58
N VAL A 41 -2.70 -7.96 32.73
CA VAL A 41 -3.90 -8.79 32.91
C VAL A 41 -3.46 -10.24 33.04
N LYS A 42 -3.97 -10.94 34.05
CA LYS A 42 -3.70 -12.37 34.24
C LYS A 42 -4.74 -13.21 33.51
N ASP A 43 -4.28 -14.28 32.87
CA ASP A 43 -5.16 -15.29 32.30
C ASP A 43 -5.70 -16.26 33.38
N GLN A 44 -6.48 -17.26 32.95
CA GLN A 44 -7.07 -18.26 33.85
C GLN A 44 -6.03 -19.15 34.56
N ASN A 45 -4.80 -19.21 34.06
CA ASN A 45 -3.70 -19.95 34.65
C ASN A 45 -2.85 -19.09 35.60
N GLY A 46 -3.20 -17.80 35.74
CA GLY A 46 -2.44 -16.83 36.55
C GLY A 46 -1.22 -16.26 35.84
N ASP A 47 -0.97 -16.63 34.58
CA ASP A 47 0.09 -16.08 33.75
C ASP A 47 -0.29 -14.69 33.25
N VAL A 48 0.70 -13.81 33.09
CA VAL A 48 0.46 -12.48 32.52
C VAL A 48 0.26 -12.60 31.01
N ALA A 49 -0.92 -12.17 30.55
CA ALA A 49 -1.32 -12.19 29.16
C ALA A 49 -0.42 -11.31 28.28
N ALA A 50 -0.37 -11.62 26.99
CA ALA A 50 0.15 -10.70 26.00
C ALA A 50 -0.90 -9.62 25.68
N LEU A 51 -0.45 -8.48 25.17
CA LEU A 51 -1.33 -7.38 24.75
C LEU A 51 -1.16 -7.13 23.26
N ILE A 52 -2.24 -7.20 22.51
CA ILE A 52 -2.28 -6.75 21.12
C ILE A 52 -3.01 -5.40 21.10
N LYS A 53 -2.28 -4.33 20.79
CA LYS A 53 -2.87 -3.02 20.51
C LYS A 53 -3.21 -2.94 19.04
N ILE A 54 -4.51 -2.87 18.76
CA ILE A 54 -5.04 -2.89 17.41
C ILE A 54 -5.38 -1.45 17.03
N GLU A 55 -4.55 -0.84 16.18
CA GLU A 55 -4.74 0.53 15.69
C GLU A 55 -5.90 0.59 14.71
N THR A 56 -6.96 1.33 15.06
CA THR A 56 -8.12 1.55 14.21
C THR A 56 -8.99 2.69 14.74
N THR A 57 -9.55 3.49 13.83
CA THR A 57 -10.55 4.52 14.16
C THR A 57 -11.97 3.96 14.18
N GLU A 58 -12.17 2.75 13.66
CA GLU A 58 -13.48 2.10 13.56
C GLU A 58 -13.90 1.49 14.91
N THR A 59 -15.21 1.33 15.09
CA THR A 59 -15.79 0.94 16.39
C THR A 59 -16.66 -0.31 16.27
N ASN A 60 -17.00 -0.99 17.37
CA ASN A 60 -17.80 -2.23 17.33
C ASN A 60 -17.08 -3.44 16.71
N PHE A 61 -15.78 -3.57 17.00
CA PHE A 61 -15.07 -4.82 16.72
C PHE A 61 -15.33 -5.84 17.81
N GLU A 62 -15.46 -7.10 17.40
CA GLU A 62 -15.46 -8.26 18.27
C GLU A 62 -14.24 -9.15 17.95
N PHE A 63 -13.68 -9.78 18.98
CA PHE A 63 -12.44 -10.53 18.89
C PHE A 63 -12.62 -11.96 19.42
N GLU A 64 -12.13 -12.95 18.69
CA GLU A 64 -12.19 -14.37 19.06
C GLU A 64 -10.82 -15.03 18.94
N GLY A 65 -10.33 -15.62 20.03
CA GLY A 65 -9.05 -16.35 20.11
C GLY A 65 -9.20 -17.86 19.92
N GLY A 66 -10.19 -18.32 19.13
CA GLY A 66 -10.46 -19.75 18.97
C GLY A 66 -10.74 -20.46 20.30
N SER A 67 -10.11 -21.62 20.52
CA SER A 67 -10.30 -22.43 21.73
C SER A 67 -9.70 -21.83 23.01
N LEU A 68 -8.70 -20.96 22.89
CA LEU A 68 -8.07 -20.29 24.03
C LEU A 68 -8.82 -19.02 24.44
N GLY A 69 -9.69 -18.50 23.57
CA GLY A 69 -10.48 -17.30 23.82
C GLY A 69 -9.66 -16.01 23.91
N ILE A 70 -10.34 -14.93 24.31
CA ILE A 70 -9.75 -13.63 24.59
C ILE A 70 -9.82 -13.41 26.11
N VAL A 71 -8.72 -12.99 26.74
CA VAL A 71 -8.69 -12.76 28.19
C VAL A 71 -9.48 -11.51 28.53
N LYS A 72 -9.27 -10.43 27.76
CA LYS A 72 -9.95 -9.15 27.93
C LYS A 72 -9.84 -8.33 26.65
N ALA A 73 -10.86 -7.58 26.28
CA ALA A 73 -10.78 -6.57 25.24
C ALA A 73 -11.27 -5.23 25.78
N GLU A 74 -10.49 -4.18 25.59
CA GLU A 74 -10.81 -2.81 25.99
C GLU A 74 -10.70 -1.87 24.80
N LYS A 75 -11.70 -1.00 24.62
CA LYS A 75 -11.62 0.08 23.64
C LYS A 75 -10.86 1.27 24.23
N LYS A 76 -9.91 1.82 23.47
CA LYS A 76 -9.20 3.07 23.75
C LYS A 76 -9.44 4.07 22.62
N THR A 77 -8.95 5.30 22.77
CA THR A 77 -9.02 6.31 21.71
C THR A 77 -8.08 5.92 20.58
N GLY A 78 -8.62 5.59 19.40
CA GLY A 78 -7.83 5.24 18.21
C GLY A 78 -7.29 3.80 18.17
N GLU A 79 -7.60 2.98 19.17
CA GLU A 79 -7.13 1.58 19.22
C GLU A 79 -8.00 0.69 20.13
N TYR A 80 -7.83 -0.62 19.98
CA TYR A 80 -8.31 -1.63 20.94
C TYR A 80 -7.14 -2.30 21.63
N TRP A 81 -7.28 -2.55 22.92
CA TRP A 81 -6.35 -3.34 23.70
C TRP A 81 -6.94 -4.72 23.91
N VAL A 82 -6.38 -5.71 23.22
CA VAL A 82 -6.86 -7.09 23.25
C VAL A 82 -5.82 -7.96 23.95
N TYR A 83 -6.15 -8.40 25.16
CA TYR A 83 -5.33 -9.27 25.97
C TYR A 83 -5.59 -10.72 25.59
N VAL A 84 -4.53 -11.43 25.25
CA VAL A 84 -4.58 -12.80 24.74
C VAL A 84 -3.66 -13.72 25.56
N PRO A 85 -4.05 -14.99 25.75
CA PRO A 85 -3.16 -15.95 26.40
C PRO A 85 -1.93 -16.19 25.51
N TRP A 86 -0.81 -16.52 26.15
CA TRP A 86 0.41 -16.88 25.44
C TRP A 86 0.19 -18.16 24.62
N GLY A 87 0.88 -18.27 23.49
CA GLY A 87 0.71 -19.39 22.57
C GLY A 87 -0.54 -19.33 21.69
N LEU A 88 -1.38 -18.30 21.80
CA LEU A 88 -2.44 -18.05 20.83
C LEU A 88 -1.82 -17.89 19.43
N GLN A 89 -2.27 -18.68 18.46
CA GLN A 89 -1.70 -18.71 17.11
C GLN A 89 -2.49 -17.90 16.08
N ARG A 90 -3.78 -17.69 16.35
CA ARG A 90 -4.69 -17.03 15.43
C ARG A 90 -5.75 -16.22 16.16
N ILE A 91 -6.31 -15.24 15.46
CA ILE A 91 -7.42 -14.42 15.94
C ILE A 91 -8.45 -14.24 14.83
N THR A 92 -9.72 -14.23 15.20
CA THR A 92 -10.81 -13.78 14.33
C THR A 92 -11.29 -12.40 14.79
N ILE A 93 -11.41 -11.47 13.86
CA ILE A 93 -11.89 -10.10 14.10
C ILE A 93 -13.17 -9.90 13.30
N LYS A 94 -14.25 -9.51 13.98
CA LYS A 94 -15.58 -9.30 13.36
C LYS A 94 -15.99 -7.84 13.49
N HIS A 95 -16.69 -7.34 12.48
CA HIS A 95 -17.32 -6.03 12.50
C HIS A 95 -18.64 -6.07 11.72
N PRO A 96 -19.72 -5.42 12.20
CA PRO A 96 -21.03 -5.48 11.55
C PRO A 96 -21.05 -5.03 10.09
N GLN A 97 -20.23 -4.03 9.72
CA GLN A 97 -20.22 -3.46 8.37
C GLN A 97 -18.97 -3.84 7.55
N LEU A 98 -17.89 -4.22 8.22
CA LEU A 98 -16.59 -4.48 7.56
C LEU A 98 -16.34 -5.98 7.35
N GLY A 99 -17.33 -6.80 7.73
CA GLY A 99 -17.25 -8.25 7.62
C GLY A 99 -16.39 -8.89 8.70
N ILE A 100 -15.77 -10.02 8.35
CA ILE A 100 -15.05 -10.88 9.29
C ILE A 100 -13.68 -11.20 8.71
N LEU A 101 -12.62 -10.82 9.42
CA LEU A 101 -11.28 -11.36 9.23
C LEU A 101 -11.18 -12.66 10.03
N ARG A 102 -11.29 -13.80 9.35
CA ARG A 102 -11.37 -15.12 9.99
C ARG A 102 -10.00 -15.77 10.11
N ASP A 103 -9.71 -16.32 11.28
CA ASP A 103 -8.54 -17.16 11.55
C ASP A 103 -7.19 -16.55 11.10
N TYR A 104 -7.00 -15.24 11.28
CA TYR A 104 -5.73 -14.59 10.98
C TYR A 104 -4.62 -15.20 11.82
N VAL A 105 -3.66 -15.85 11.17
CA VAL A 105 -2.51 -16.49 11.82
C VAL A 105 -1.44 -15.43 12.07
N PHE A 106 -0.98 -15.32 13.32
CA PHE A 106 0.09 -14.39 13.66
C PHE A 106 1.40 -14.80 12.95
N PRO A 107 2.20 -13.84 12.47
CA PRO A 107 3.47 -14.13 11.79
C PRO A 107 4.53 -14.70 12.74
N GLU A 108 4.37 -14.50 14.05
CA GLU A 108 5.24 -15.03 15.09
C GLU A 108 4.41 -15.54 16.29
N LYS A 109 5.08 -16.27 17.20
CA LYS A 109 4.43 -16.77 18.41
C LYS A 109 4.14 -15.62 19.38
N ILE A 110 2.99 -15.72 20.04
CA ILE A 110 2.60 -14.78 21.09
C ILE A 110 3.25 -15.19 22.42
N ASP A 111 4.15 -14.34 22.91
CA ASP A 111 4.87 -14.51 24.18
C ASP A 111 4.14 -13.82 25.34
N LYS A 112 4.31 -14.37 26.55
CA LYS A 112 3.77 -13.78 27.80
C LYS A 112 4.24 -12.34 27.99
N ALA A 113 3.40 -11.50 28.61
CA ALA A 113 3.74 -10.14 29.02
C ALA A 113 4.47 -9.29 27.95
N THR A 114 4.11 -9.50 26.69
CA THR A 114 4.70 -8.84 25.52
C THR A 114 3.61 -8.06 24.78
N VAL A 115 3.98 -6.89 24.27
CA VAL A 115 3.07 -6.02 23.51
C VAL A 115 3.32 -6.21 22.02
N TYR A 116 2.23 -6.28 21.26
CA TYR A 116 2.21 -6.34 19.80
C TYR A 116 1.32 -5.21 19.28
N ILE A 117 1.73 -4.59 18.18
CA ILE A 117 0.92 -3.62 17.44
C ILE A 117 0.38 -4.30 16.20
N MET A 118 -0.93 -4.22 16.02
CA MET A 118 -1.62 -4.68 14.82
C MET A 118 -2.29 -3.48 14.15
N LYS A 119 -2.01 -3.25 12.87
CA LYS A 119 -2.68 -2.21 12.09
C LYS A 119 -3.73 -2.86 11.20
N LEU A 120 -4.98 -2.44 11.33
CA LEU A 120 -6.04 -2.90 10.44
C LEU A 120 -6.14 -2.00 9.21
N SER A 121 -6.41 -2.60 8.06
CA SER A 121 -6.88 -1.89 6.87
C SER A 121 -8.36 -2.21 6.66
N THR A 122 -9.14 -1.18 6.39
CA THR A 122 -10.48 -1.33 5.81
C THR A 122 -10.32 -1.17 4.30
N ALA A 123 -11.00 -2.00 3.50
CA ALA A 123 -10.81 -2.08 2.05
C ALA A 123 -11.02 -0.77 1.24
N LYS A 124 -11.20 0.40 1.89
CA LYS A 124 -11.03 1.72 1.26
C LYS A 124 -9.57 2.20 1.19
N LEU A 125 -8.65 1.47 1.80
CA LEU A 125 -7.20 1.70 1.75
C LEU A 125 -6.51 0.38 1.43
N ILE A 126 -6.78 -0.18 0.24
CA ILE A 126 -5.62 -0.63 -0.53
C ILE A 126 -4.87 0.66 -0.80
N THR A 127 -3.98 1.01 0.12
CA THR A 127 -2.85 1.85 -0.20
C THR A 127 -2.14 1.01 -1.24
N THR A 128 -2.51 1.17 -2.52
CA THR A 128 -1.56 0.96 -3.57
C THR A 128 -0.43 1.86 -3.12
N ILE A 129 0.62 1.25 -2.56
CA ILE A 129 1.94 1.77 -2.79
C ILE A 129 2.01 1.68 -4.32
N GLU A 130 1.45 2.68 -5.01
CA GLU A 130 1.92 3.08 -6.31
C GLU A 130 3.33 3.51 -5.96
N GLU A 131 4.24 2.54 -5.97
CA GLU A 131 5.55 2.81 -6.53
C GLU A 131 5.22 3.58 -7.80
N PRO A 132 5.55 4.89 -7.86
CA PRO A 132 5.07 5.75 -8.93
C PRO A 132 5.38 5.01 -10.21
N GLU A 133 4.35 4.70 -11.00
CA GLU A 133 4.55 4.01 -12.27
C GLU A 133 5.50 4.91 -13.04
N ILE A 134 6.79 4.52 -13.09
CA ILE A 134 7.79 5.29 -13.83
C ILE A 134 7.40 5.00 -15.27
N LEU A 135 6.56 5.87 -15.81
CA LEU A 135 6.16 5.80 -17.20
C LEU A 135 7.44 5.89 -17.99
N THR A 136 7.72 4.87 -18.78
CA THR A 136 8.91 4.79 -19.61
C THR A 136 8.53 4.78 -21.08
N GLN A 137 9.40 5.32 -21.92
CA GLN A 137 9.26 5.36 -23.36
C GLN A 137 10.56 4.95 -24.04
N TRP A 138 10.42 4.27 -25.18
CA TRP A 138 11.55 3.84 -25.98
C TRP A 138 12.11 5.01 -26.79
N LEU A 139 13.31 5.48 -26.44
CA LEU A 139 14.02 6.54 -27.15
C LEU A 139 14.92 5.94 -28.22
N VAL A 140 14.76 6.41 -29.46
CA VAL A 140 15.61 6.05 -30.60
C VAL A 140 16.28 7.32 -31.13
N ILE A 141 17.61 7.32 -31.20
CA ILE A 141 18.41 8.43 -31.74
C ILE A 141 19.26 7.90 -32.88
N THR A 142 19.12 8.52 -34.05
CA THR A 142 19.91 8.22 -35.25
C THR A 142 20.54 9.50 -35.78
N SER A 143 21.72 9.40 -36.39
CA SER A 143 22.34 10.53 -37.08
C SER A 143 22.88 10.09 -38.43
N GLU A 144 23.04 11.05 -39.33
CA GLU A 144 23.74 10.87 -40.60
C GLU A 144 24.84 11.93 -40.72
N PRO A 145 26.14 11.54 -40.73
CA PRO A 145 26.66 10.17 -40.61
C PRO A 145 26.44 9.53 -39.23
N SER A 146 26.45 8.19 -39.19
CA SER A 146 26.33 7.42 -37.94
C SER A 146 27.64 7.43 -37.13
N GLY A 147 27.56 7.00 -35.86
CA GLY A 147 28.70 6.95 -34.94
C GLY A 147 28.92 8.22 -34.13
N ALA A 148 27.96 9.16 -34.14
CA ALA A 148 28.01 10.35 -33.29
C ALA A 148 27.86 9.96 -31.82
N SER A 149 28.69 10.54 -30.95
CA SER A 149 28.61 10.37 -29.50
C SER A 149 27.39 11.11 -28.95
N ILE A 150 26.60 10.43 -28.12
CA ILE A 150 25.32 10.92 -27.59
C ILE A 150 25.48 11.24 -26.11
N TYR A 151 25.02 12.42 -25.74
CA TYR A 151 24.89 12.88 -24.37
C TYR A 151 23.42 13.22 -24.07
N ILE A 152 22.91 12.78 -22.92
CA ILE A 152 21.60 13.17 -22.39
C ILE A 152 21.81 13.75 -20.99
N ASP A 153 21.33 14.98 -20.76
CA ASP A 153 21.59 15.79 -19.56
C ASP A 153 23.09 15.80 -19.19
N ASP A 154 23.93 16.08 -20.20
CA ASP A 154 25.39 16.08 -20.14
C ASP A 154 26.07 14.74 -19.78
N LYS A 155 25.31 13.64 -19.68
CA LYS A 155 25.87 12.30 -19.42
C LYS A 155 26.04 11.51 -20.73
N PRO A 156 27.20 10.89 -20.98
CA PRO A 156 27.40 10.06 -22.17
C PRO A 156 26.53 8.80 -22.08
N VAL A 157 25.68 8.56 -23.09
CA VAL A 157 24.75 7.43 -23.11
C VAL A 157 25.06 6.37 -24.17
N GLY A 158 25.81 6.74 -25.22
CA GLY A 158 26.18 5.82 -26.30
C GLY A 158 26.58 6.54 -27.58
N GLN A 159 26.45 5.85 -28.71
CA GLN A 159 26.69 6.39 -30.05
C GLN A 159 25.50 6.09 -30.97
N THR A 160 25.28 6.89 -32.02
CA THR A 160 24.21 6.66 -32.99
C THR A 160 24.53 5.49 -33.94
N PRO A 161 23.55 4.65 -34.29
CA PRO A 161 22.17 4.63 -33.79
C PRO A 161 22.09 4.08 -32.35
N PHE A 162 21.26 4.70 -31.53
CA PHE A 162 21.03 4.36 -30.13
C PHE A 162 19.55 4.11 -29.84
N SER A 163 19.26 3.16 -28.96
CA SER A 163 17.91 2.67 -28.71
C SER A 163 17.82 2.13 -27.28
N ARG A 164 17.06 2.80 -26.41
CA ARG A 164 16.85 2.37 -25.00
C ARG A 164 15.59 2.99 -24.41
N GLU A 165 15.03 2.33 -23.42
CA GLU A 165 13.96 2.83 -22.57
C GLU A 165 14.44 3.95 -21.61
N PHE A 166 13.69 5.06 -21.56
CA PHE A 166 13.90 6.21 -20.68
C PHE A 166 12.61 6.54 -19.93
N ALA A 167 12.72 7.09 -18.73
CA ALA A 167 11.54 7.64 -18.04
C ALA A 167 10.93 8.79 -18.84
N THR A 168 9.63 9.03 -18.68
CA THR A 168 8.99 10.23 -19.21
C THR A 168 9.57 11.47 -18.54
N GLY A 169 9.68 12.55 -19.31
CA GLY A 169 10.31 13.77 -18.85
C GLY A 169 11.03 14.53 -19.95
N LYS A 170 11.51 15.70 -19.54
CA LYS A 170 12.21 16.66 -20.40
C LYS A 170 13.72 16.43 -20.28
N TYR A 171 14.36 16.21 -21.42
CA TYR A 171 15.78 15.89 -21.51
C TYR A 171 16.50 16.85 -22.43
N GLN A 172 17.74 17.20 -22.10
CA GLN A 172 18.66 17.87 -23.02
C GLN A 172 19.50 16.83 -23.74
N TYR A 173 19.60 16.90 -25.06
CA TYR A 173 20.50 16.05 -25.83
C TYR A 173 21.65 16.86 -26.44
N ARG A 174 22.80 16.21 -26.61
CA ARG A 174 23.91 16.71 -27.42
C ARG A 174 24.53 15.56 -28.21
N LEU A 175 24.74 15.77 -29.50
CA LEU A 175 25.42 14.88 -30.42
C LEU A 175 26.76 15.49 -30.82
N GLU A 176 27.82 14.69 -30.76
CA GLU A 176 29.16 15.10 -31.15
C GLU A 176 29.81 14.07 -32.06
N LEU A 177 30.31 14.51 -33.20
CA LEU A 177 31.11 13.67 -34.08
C LEU A 177 32.36 14.45 -34.52
N PRO A 178 33.58 13.86 -34.44
CA PRO A 178 34.80 14.53 -34.87
C PRO A 178 34.67 15.07 -36.29
N MET A 179 35.10 16.32 -36.51
CA MET A 179 35.02 17.04 -37.79
C MET A 179 33.61 17.50 -38.21
N TYR A 180 32.60 17.36 -37.35
CA TYR A 180 31.24 17.86 -37.56
C TYR A 180 30.86 18.89 -36.48
N HIS A 181 29.92 19.77 -36.80
CA HIS A 181 29.35 20.68 -35.80
C HIS A 181 28.52 19.90 -34.79
N PRO A 182 28.66 20.17 -33.48
CA PRO A 182 27.83 19.54 -32.47
C PRO A 182 26.38 20.01 -32.62
N GLU A 183 25.45 19.09 -32.43
CA GLU A 183 24.02 19.37 -32.42
C GLU A 183 23.50 19.20 -31.00
N ALA A 184 22.66 20.12 -30.52
CA ALA A 184 22.08 20.03 -29.18
C ALA A 184 20.68 20.62 -29.15
N GLY A 185 19.84 20.09 -28.26
CA GLY A 185 18.47 20.52 -28.13
C GLY A 185 17.79 19.91 -26.91
N ILE A 186 16.47 20.06 -26.86
CA ILE A 186 15.63 19.53 -25.79
C ILE A 186 14.53 18.70 -26.43
N PHE A 187 14.26 17.53 -25.86
CA PHE A 187 13.09 16.73 -26.21
C PHE A 187 12.29 16.39 -24.95
N ASN A 188 11.00 16.08 -25.13
CA ASN A 188 10.11 15.63 -24.07
C ASN A 188 9.63 14.22 -24.40
N LEU A 189 9.76 13.31 -23.45
CA LEU A 189 9.16 11.97 -23.52
C LEU A 189 7.87 12.00 -22.73
N ASP A 190 6.74 11.89 -23.43
CA ASP A 190 5.40 11.84 -22.85
C ASP A 190 4.81 10.44 -23.01
N ALA A 191 3.86 10.08 -22.14
CA ALA A 191 3.23 8.76 -22.16
C ALA A 191 2.34 8.48 -23.39
N SER A 192 2.17 9.47 -24.28
CA SER A 192 1.54 9.30 -25.59
C SER A 192 2.58 8.94 -26.65
N SER A 193 2.30 7.91 -27.44
CA SER A 193 3.21 7.31 -28.42
C SER A 193 3.49 8.19 -29.66
N ASP A 194 4.01 9.41 -29.48
CA ASP A 194 4.40 10.25 -30.60
C ASP A 194 5.87 10.05 -30.91
N LYS A 195 6.17 9.47 -32.08
CA LYS A 195 7.53 9.40 -32.62
C LYS A 195 8.02 10.83 -32.88
N HIS A 196 8.95 11.31 -32.07
CA HIS A 196 9.62 12.58 -32.33
C HIS A 196 10.81 12.34 -33.28
N ARG A 197 10.73 12.87 -34.49
CA ARG A 197 11.85 12.90 -35.44
C ARG A 197 12.45 14.30 -35.37
N ILE A 198 13.73 14.37 -34.98
CA ILE A 198 14.51 15.60 -35.06
C ILE A 198 15.28 15.54 -36.38
N GLU A 199 15.12 16.56 -37.21
CA GLU A 199 15.79 16.74 -38.51
C GLU A 199 16.84 17.84 -38.43
#